data_AF-A0A5M8E765-F1
#
_entry.id   AF-A0A5M8E765-F1
#
_cell.length_a   1.000
_cell.length_b   1.000
_cell.length_c   1.000
_cell.angle_alpha   90.00
_cell.angle_beta   90.00
_cell.angle_gamma   90.00
#
_symmetry.space_group_name_H-M   'P 1'
#
loop_
_entity.id
_entity.type
_entity.pdbx_description
1 polymer ?
#
loop_
_entity_poly.entity_id
_entity_poly.type
_entity_poly.pdbx_seq_one_letter_code
_entity_poly.pdbx_strand_id
1 'polypeptide(L)'
;QIMAIFMVQGTVIGVVGTLIGTVVGILAALNVSAAIAGLETLIGHKFLNADVYFIDYLPSQVQAPDVLMVGGAALVLSFLATLYPAWRAARTQPAQALRYE
;
A
#
# COMPACT_ATOMS: atom_id res chain seq x y z
N GLN A 1 -8.34 18.27 22.02
CA GLN A 1 -7.50 17.11 22.41
C GLN A 1 -7.73 15.90 21.51
N ILE A 2 -8.98 15.48 21.28
CA ILE A 2 -9.32 14.29 20.44
C ILE A 2 -8.72 14.36 19.02
N MET A 3 -8.76 15.53 18.36
CA MET A 3 -8.19 15.72 17.02
C MET A 3 -6.69 15.38 16.93
N ALA A 4 -5.89 15.74 17.95
CA ALA A 4 -4.45 15.47 17.95
C ALA A 4 -4.15 13.97 18.09
N ILE A 5 -4.95 13.25 18.90
CA ILE A 5 -4.81 11.80 19.07
C ILE A 5 -5.09 11.08 17.74
N PHE A 6 -6.18 11.43 17.06
CA PHE A 6 -6.52 10.84 15.77
C PHE A 6 -5.50 11.17 14.67
N MET A 7 -4.98 12.40 14.65
CA MET A 7 -3.92 12.78 13.71
C MET A 7 -2.64 11.98 13.94
N VAL A 8 -2.18 11.85 15.19
CA VAL A 8 -0.98 11.08 15.52
C VAL A 8 -1.18 9.60 15.20
N GLN A 9 -2.31 9.01 15.62
CA GLN A 9 -2.58 7.60 15.32
C GLN A 9 -2.65 7.33 13.82
N GLY A 10 -3.37 8.15 13.05
CA GLY A 10 -3.47 7.94 11.60
C GLY A 10 -2.14 8.18 10.87
N THR A 11 -1.32 9.13 11.33
CA THR A 11 0.03 9.33 10.78
C THR A 11 0.94 8.13 11.07
N VAL A 12 0.92 7.61 12.30
CA VAL A 12 1.72 6.42 12.68
C VAL A 12 1.29 5.20 11.86
N ILE A 13 -0.02 4.96 11.75
CA ILE A 13 -0.56 3.86 10.94
C ILE A 13 -0.18 4.04 9.47
N GLY A 14 -0.26 5.26 8.94
CA GLY A 14 0.09 5.57 7.57
C GLY A 14 1.56 5.34 7.24
N VAL A 15 2.46 5.78 8.12
CA VAL A 15 3.91 5.58 7.95
C VAL A 15 4.27 4.10 8.05
N VAL A 16 3.79 3.40 9.08
CA VAL A 16 4.06 1.98 9.28
C VAL A 16 3.49 1.14 8.13
N GLY A 17 2.24 1.42 7.73
CA GLY A 17 1.58 0.75 6.62
C GLY A 17 2.31 0.97 5.30
N THR A 18 2.78 2.20 5.04
CA THR A 18 3.54 2.48 3.81
C THR A 18 4.89 1.75 3.82
N LEU A 19 5.62 1.78 4.93
CA LEU A 19 6.90 1.05 5.04
C LEU A 19 6.73 -0.45 4.78
N ILE A 20 5.75 -1.07 5.45
CA ILE A 20 5.46 -2.49 5.28
C ILE A 20 5.02 -2.77 3.84
N GLY A 21 4.11 -1.95 3.30
CA GLY A 21 3.62 -2.10 1.93
C GLY A 21 4.72 -1.96 0.88
N THR A 22 5.64 -1.02 1.04
CA THR A 22 6.79 -0.85 0.15
C THR A 22 7.74 -2.05 0.21
N VAL A 23 8.06 -2.55 1.40
CA VAL A 23 8.92 -3.74 1.56
C VAL A 23 8.26 -4.96 0.91
N VAL A 24 6.99 -5.22 1.20
CA VAL A 24 6.23 -6.33 0.62
C VAL A 24 6.13 -6.18 -0.90
N GLY A 25 5.88 -4.97 -1.41
CA GLY A 25 5.80 -4.69 -2.84
C GLY A 25 7.13 -4.94 -3.57
N ILE A 26 8.26 -4.53 -2.99
CA ILE A 26 9.59 -4.81 -3.55
C ILE A 26 9.86 -6.32 -3.54
N LEU A 27 9.58 -7.01 -2.44
CA LEU A 27 9.76 -8.47 -2.36
C LEU A 27 8.88 -9.19 -3.38
N ALA A 28 7.63 -8.79 -3.55
CA ALA A 28 6.72 -9.34 -4.55
C ALA A 28 7.24 -9.08 -5.97
N ALA A 29 7.74 -7.87 -6.26
CA ALA A 29 8.30 -7.53 -7.56
C ALA A 29 9.55 -8.38 -7.88
N LEU A 30 10.45 -8.59 -6.91
CA LEU A 30 11.65 -9.43 -7.11
C LEU A 30 11.30 -10.91 -7.31
N ASN A 31 10.20 -11.38 -6.72
CA ASN A 31 9.76 -12.78 -6.84
C ASN A 31 8.70 -12.98 -7.93
N VAL A 32 8.37 -11.95 -8.73
CA VAL A 32 7.27 -12.02 -9.70
C VAL A 32 7.51 -13.12 -10.74
N SER A 33 8.75 -13.30 -11.19
CA SER A 33 9.11 -14.31 -12.19
C SER A 33 8.90 -15.73 -11.63
N ALA A 34 9.26 -15.95 -10.36
CA ALA A 34 9.04 -17.24 -9.68
C ALA A 34 7.55 -17.50 -9.41
N ALA A 35 6.79 -16.46 -9.03
CA ALA A 35 5.35 -16.56 -8.82
C ALA A 35 4.60 -16.91 -10.11
N ILE A 36 4.97 -16.30 -11.23
CA ILE A 36 4.41 -16.60 -12.55
C ILE A 36 4.76 -18.03 -12.97
N ALA A 37 6.01 -18.48 -12.81
CA ALA A 37 6.41 -19.85 -13.12
C ALA A 37 5.64 -20.90 -12.30
N GLY A 38 5.43 -20.64 -10.99
CA GLY A 38 4.60 -21.50 -10.14
C GLY A 38 3.14 -21.53 -10.60
N LEU A 39 2.59 -20.39 -10.99
CA LEU A 39 1.23 -20.29 -11.52
C LEU A 39 1.05 -21.05 -12.84
N GLU A 40 2.04 -20.98 -13.75
CA GLU A 40 2.05 -21.75 -15.00
C GLU A 40 2.04 -23.26 -14.75
N THR A 41 2.80 -23.74 -13.76
CA THR A 41 2.78 -25.17 -13.39
C THR A 41 1.44 -25.63 -12.81
N LEU A 42 0.72 -24.74 -12.11
CA LEU A 42 -0.61 -25.04 -11.55
C LEU A 42 -1.71 -25.01 -12.61
N ILE A 43 -1.65 -24.07 -13.55
CA ILE A 43 -2.66 -23.88 -14.59
C ILE A 43 -2.43 -24.82 -15.78
N GLY A 44 -1.21 -25.35 -15.95
CA GLY A 44 -0.87 -26.28 -17.04
C GLY A 44 -0.77 -25.63 -18.42
N HIS A 45 -0.93 -24.30 -18.50
CA HIS A 45 -0.70 -23.50 -19.70
C HIS A 45 0.47 -22.54 -19.47
N LYS A 46 1.43 -22.55 -20.40
CA LYS A 46 2.50 -21.54 -20.44
C LYS A 46 1.92 -20.24 -21.01
N PHE A 47 2.02 -19.14 -20.24
CA PHE A 47 1.60 -17.82 -20.73
C PHE A 47 2.62 -17.28 -21.73
N LEU A 48 3.89 -17.70 -21.62
CA LEU A 48 4.96 -17.46 -22.59
C LEU A 48 5.24 -18.74 -23.40
N ASN A 49 4.70 -18.81 -24.62
CA ASN A 49 5.09 -19.85 -25.57
C ASN A 49 6.54 -19.57 -26.03
N ALA A 50 7.49 -20.34 -25.50
CA ALA A 50 8.92 -20.27 -25.80
C ALA A 50 9.26 -20.44 -27.30
N ASP A 51 8.31 -20.95 -28.11
CA ASP A 51 8.49 -21.13 -29.55
C ASP A 51 8.44 -19.82 -30.36
N VAL A 52 7.96 -18.71 -29.78
CA VAL A 52 7.84 -17.40 -30.50
C VAL A 52 8.58 -16.26 -29.77
N TYR A 53 8.79 -16.36 -28.46
CA TYR A 53 9.53 -15.35 -27.69
C TYR A 53 10.69 -16.02 -26.95
N PHE A 54 11.92 -15.68 -27.32
CA PHE A 54 13.20 -16.15 -26.77
C PHE A 54 13.46 -15.69 -25.32
N ILE A 55 12.40 -15.35 -24.57
CA ILE A 55 12.46 -14.76 -23.23
C ILE A 55 11.56 -15.61 -22.31
N ASP A 56 12.19 -16.49 -21.54
CA ASP A 56 11.53 -17.44 -20.64
C ASP A 56 11.16 -16.85 -19.27
N TYR A 57 11.42 -15.56 -19.06
CA TYR A 57 11.23 -14.89 -17.77
C TYR A 57 10.70 -13.47 -17.97
N LEU A 58 9.73 -13.04 -17.17
CA LEU A 58 9.40 -11.61 -17.08
C LEU A 58 10.56 -10.90 -16.36
N PRO A 59 11.30 -9.99 -17.02
CA PRO A 59 12.32 -9.20 -16.35
C PRO A 59 11.62 -8.17 -15.46
N SER A 60 11.51 -8.47 -14.17
CA SER A 60 11.05 -7.50 -13.18
C SER A 60 12.17 -6.53 -12.86
N GLN A 61 12.07 -5.30 -13.37
CA GLN A 61 13.01 -4.23 -13.06
C GLN A 61 12.39 -3.27 -12.05
N VAL A 62 12.81 -3.40 -10.79
CA VAL A 62 12.40 -2.46 -9.74
C VAL A 62 13.19 -1.18 -9.89
N GLN A 63 12.53 -0.11 -10.34
CA GLN A 63 13.13 1.21 -10.45
C GLN A 63 12.94 2.00 -9.16
N ALA A 64 14.04 2.45 -8.55
CA ALA A 64 13.99 3.26 -7.33
C ALA A 64 13.13 4.54 -7.46
N PRO A 65 13.13 5.26 -8.61
CA PRO A 65 12.22 6.39 -8.82
C PRO A 65 10.74 6.01 -8.67
N ASP A 66 10.33 4.89 -9.26
CA ASP A 66 8.93 4.43 -9.20
C ASP A 66 8.53 4.06 -7.77
N VAL A 67 9.43 3.39 -7.04
CA VAL A 67 9.22 3.04 -5.62
C VAL A 67 9.06 4.29 -4.77
N LEU A 68 9.90 5.30 -4.96
CA LEU A 68 9.82 6.57 -4.23
C LEU A 68 8.55 7.35 -4.60
N MET A 69 8.17 7.36 -5.87
CA MET A 69 6.97 8.07 -6.34
C MET A 69 5.69 7.43 -5.79
N VAL A 70 5.60 6.10 -5.85
CA VAL A 70 4.46 5.34 -5.30
C VAL A 70 4.43 5.42 -3.78
N GLY A 71 5.57 5.27 -3.10
CA GLY A 71 5.67 5.40 -1.64
C GLY A 71 5.30 6.81 -1.16
N GLY A 72 5.77 7.85 -1.86
CA GLY A 72 5.40 9.23 -1.59
C GLY A 72 3.90 9.49 -1.78
N ALA A 73 3.33 9.00 -2.89
CA ALA A 73 1.90 9.10 -3.15
C ALA A 73 1.07 8.37 -2.07
N ALA A 74 1.51 7.18 -1.64
CA ALA A 74 0.85 6.41 -0.59
C ALA A 74 0.84 7.17 0.76
N LEU A 75 1.96 7.79 1.14
CA LEU A 75 2.03 8.63 2.34
C LEU A 75 1.09 9.83 2.25
N VAL A 76 1.07 10.54 1.12
CA VAL A 76 0.17 11.68 0.91
C VAL A 76 -1.29 11.25 0.99
N LEU A 77 -1.66 10.15 0.32
CA LEU A 77 -3.02 9.62 0.36
C LEU A 77 -3.41 9.16 1.76
N SER A 78 -2.50 8.53 2.51
CA SER A 78 -2.74 8.11 3.90
C SER A 78 -2.95 9.31 4.83
N PHE A 79 -2.17 10.37 4.63
CA PHE A 79 -2.33 11.61 5.37
C PHE A 79 -3.67 12.29 5.06
N LEU A 80 -4.04 12.39 3.78
CA LEU A 80 -5.33 12.94 3.35
C LEU A 80 -6.51 12.11 3.88
N ALA A 81 -6.40 10.79 3.84
CA ALA A 81 -7.39 9.86 4.38
C ALA A 81 -7.54 9.98 5.91
N THR A 82 -6.46 10.33 6.63
CA THR A 82 -6.47 10.59 8.07
C THR A 82 -7.08 11.96 8.41
N LEU A 83 -6.90 12.94 7.53
CA LEU A 83 -7.36 14.31 7.77
C LEU A 83 -8.90 14.39 7.82
N TYR A 84 -9.60 13.64 6.97
CA TYR A 84 -11.07 13.61 6.95
C TYR A 84 -11.71 13.15 8.29
N PRO A 85 -11.38 11.97 8.86
CA PRO A 85 -11.90 11.54 10.15
C PRO A 85 -11.41 12.42 11.30
N ALA A 86 -10.17 12.93 11.26
CA ALA A 86 -9.68 13.86 12.28
C ALA A 86 -10.48 15.18 12.32
N TRP A 87 -10.81 15.73 11.14
CA TRP A 87 -11.63 16.93 11.02
C TRP A 87 -13.09 16.68 11.42
N ARG A 88 -13.64 15.51 11.05
CA ARG A 88 -14.97 15.07 11.50
C ARG A 88 -15.03 14.90 13.02
N ALA A 89 -14.03 14.29 13.63
CA ALA A 89 -13.92 14.08 15.09
C ALA A 89 -13.73 15.40 15.87
N ALA A 90 -13.09 16.40 15.27
CA ALA A 90 -12.95 17.73 15.85
C ALA A 90 -14.27 18.52 15.85
N ARG A 91 -15.15 18.26 14.88
CA ARG A 91 -16.48 18.89 14.75
C ARG A 91 -17.58 18.17 15.53
N THR A 92 -17.41 16.90 15.88
CA THR A 92 -18.27 16.24 16.87
C THR A 92 -17.98 16.85 18.23
N GLN A 93 -18.84 17.78 18.63
CA GLN A 93 -18.69 18.63 19.81
C GLN A 93 -18.46 17.80 21.10
N PRO A 94 -17.50 18.19 21.96
CA PRO A 94 -17.34 17.65 23.32
C PRO A 94 -18.55 17.89 24.25
N ALA A 95 -19.58 18.60 23.80
CA ALA A 95 -20.67 19.12 24.64
C ALA A 95 -21.96 18.27 24.65
N GLN A 96 -22.09 17.23 23.80
CA GLN A 96 -23.27 16.36 23.83
C GLN A 96 -23.11 15.13 24.74
N ALA A 97 -21.89 14.78 25.13
CA ALA A 97 -21.62 13.65 26.02
C ALA A 97 -22.02 13.89 27.49
N LEU A 98 -22.24 15.14 27.91
CA LEU A 98 -22.73 15.50 29.25
C LEU A 98 -24.25 15.74 29.32
N ARG A 99 -24.97 15.68 28.19
CA ARG A 99 -26.42 15.92 28.14
C ARG A 99 -27.25 14.63 28.09
N TYR A 100 -26.58 13.49 28.11
CA TYR A 100 -27.19 12.15 28.16
C TYR A 100 -26.54 11.29 29.25
N GLU A 101 -26.17 11.90 30.39
CA GLU A 101 -26.38 11.21 31.67
C GLU A 101 -27.87 11.16 31.98
#